data_AF-A0A0D6LTQ7-F1
#
_entry.id   AF-A0A0D6LTQ7-F1
#
_cell.length_a   1.000
_cell.length_b   1.000
_cell.length_c   1.000
_cell.angle_alpha   90.00
_cell.angle_beta   90.00
_cell.angle_gamma   90.00
#
_symmetry.space_group_name_H-M   'P 1'
#
loop_
_entity.id
_entity.type
_entity.pdbx_description
1 polymer ?
#
loop_
_entity_poly.entity_id
_entity_poly.type
_entity_poly.pdbx_seq_one_letter_code
_entity_poly.pdbx_strand_id
1 'polypeptide(L)'
;MLFVNASDYLPTSEAVGVRLTIHDKDEFPFPDTFGYSAPTGYISSFGMRMKKMSRLPAPYGDCIAEGATSNYVYKGYTYSTEVSRGCYRTCFQQLIIDRCGCGDPRFPSIGHHQHCQVFNKEHSRCQQPCNQTIYTMSYSEAIWPSQSLNITLGTCEEEPEICNEQYQENAAMLEVFYEALNFETLTESEAYGVVKMLADFGGQLGLWSGVSFMTCCEFVCLGCELLYMVIMHHWKKYKFKKHEEDNNFQ
;
A
#
# COMPACT_ATOMS: atom_id res chain seq x y z
N MET A 1 5.93 -9.00 -30.64
CA MET A 1 6.71 -8.09 -31.49
C MET A 1 5.90 -6.82 -31.68
N LEU A 2 6.51 -5.67 -31.44
CA LEU A 2 5.91 -4.36 -31.65
C LEU A 2 6.75 -3.60 -32.66
N PHE A 3 6.11 -2.76 -33.47
CA PHE A 3 6.76 -1.91 -34.45
C PHE A 3 6.48 -0.46 -34.11
N VAL A 4 7.52 0.34 -33.88
CA VAL A 4 7.39 1.74 -33.42
C VAL A 4 7.59 2.76 -34.53
N ASN A 5 8.10 2.35 -35.70
CA ASN A 5 8.42 3.21 -36.85
C ASN A 5 9.22 4.47 -36.44
N ALA A 6 10.54 4.31 -36.32
CA ALA A 6 11.46 5.37 -35.88
C ALA A 6 11.39 6.64 -36.75
N SER A 7 10.97 6.53 -38.01
CA SER A 7 10.83 7.66 -38.93
C SER A 7 9.75 8.68 -38.53
N ASP A 8 8.76 8.26 -37.74
CA ASP A 8 7.68 9.15 -37.26
C ASP A 8 8.07 9.94 -36.00
N TYR A 9 9.25 9.66 -35.44
CA TYR A 9 9.71 10.31 -34.21
C TYR A 9 10.18 11.75 -34.50
N LEU A 10 9.96 12.63 -33.53
CA LEU A 10 10.51 13.98 -33.59
C LEU A 10 12.04 13.92 -33.51
N PRO A 11 12.78 14.78 -34.23
CA PRO A 11 14.25 14.81 -34.23
C PRO A 11 14.85 15.18 -32.86
N THR A 12 14.03 15.66 -31.93
CA THR A 12 14.42 15.93 -30.53
C THR A 12 14.28 14.72 -29.62
N SER A 13 13.78 13.59 -30.12
CA SER A 13 13.57 12.37 -29.32
C SER A 13 14.89 11.63 -29.18
N GLU A 14 15.41 11.51 -27.96
CA GLU A 14 16.73 10.92 -27.70
C GLU A 14 16.75 9.38 -27.79
N ALA A 15 15.59 8.72 -27.69
CA ALA A 15 15.50 7.27 -27.65
C ALA A 15 14.26 6.75 -28.41
N VAL A 16 14.43 5.61 -29.07
CA VAL A 16 13.38 4.86 -29.78
C VAL A 16 13.12 3.55 -29.06
N GLY A 17 11.86 3.20 -28.88
CA GLY A 17 11.45 2.00 -28.18
C GLY A 17 10.05 2.10 -27.62
N VAL A 18 9.66 1.06 -26.87
CA VAL A 18 8.36 0.95 -26.22
C VAL A 18 8.53 1.05 -24.72
N ARG A 19 7.58 1.69 -24.04
CA ARG A 19 7.52 1.73 -22.57
C ARG A 19 6.35 0.87 -22.11
N LEU A 20 6.62 -0.09 -21.22
CA LEU A 20 5.62 -1.02 -20.71
C LEU A 20 5.57 -1.02 -19.19
N THR A 21 4.40 -1.24 -18.63
CA THR A 21 4.19 -1.38 -17.19
C THR A 21 3.30 -2.57 -16.92
N ILE A 22 3.72 -3.39 -15.97
CA ILE A 22 2.96 -4.54 -15.50
C ILE A 22 2.32 -4.13 -14.17
N HIS A 23 1.02 -4.31 -14.06
CA HIS A 23 0.23 -3.91 -12.91
C HIS A 23 -0.92 -4.89 -12.68
N ASP A 24 -1.55 -4.80 -11.51
CA ASP A 24 -2.73 -5.62 -11.21
C ASP A 24 -3.96 -5.12 -11.99
N LYS A 25 -4.91 -6.01 -12.25
CA LYS A 25 -6.09 -5.73 -13.09
C LYS A 25 -6.91 -4.54 -12.57
N ASP A 26 -7.00 -4.43 -11.25
CA ASP A 26 -7.84 -3.42 -10.59
C ASP A 26 -7.08 -2.11 -10.32
N GLU A 27 -5.79 -2.04 -10.66
CA GLU A 27 -4.95 -0.85 -10.49
C GLU A 27 -4.74 -0.09 -11.80
N PHE A 28 -4.58 1.23 -11.72
CA PHE A 28 -4.30 2.06 -12.89
C PHE A 28 -2.81 1.94 -13.28
N PRO A 29 -2.49 1.72 -14.57
CA PRO A 29 -1.10 1.68 -15.03
C PRO A 29 -0.45 3.07 -15.01
N PHE A 30 0.72 3.18 -14.39
CA PHE A 30 1.53 4.41 -14.43
C PHE A 30 2.83 4.20 -15.23
N PRO A 31 2.77 4.19 -16.58
CA PRO A 31 3.94 3.97 -17.41
C PRO A 31 5.00 5.04 -17.26
N ASP A 32 4.64 6.26 -16.91
CA ASP A 32 5.61 7.32 -16.69
C ASP A 32 6.51 7.05 -15.46
N THR A 33 6.00 6.42 -14.40
CA THR A 33 6.77 6.17 -13.16
C THR A 33 7.26 4.74 -12.98
N PHE A 34 6.47 3.75 -13.40
CA PHE A 34 6.77 2.32 -13.27
C PHE A 34 6.94 1.64 -14.64
N GLY A 35 7.27 2.44 -15.67
CA GLY A 35 7.53 1.95 -17.01
C GLY A 35 8.95 1.41 -17.14
N TYR A 36 9.05 0.23 -17.71
CA TYR A 36 10.29 -0.33 -18.23
C TYR A 36 10.39 0.01 -19.72
N SER A 37 11.58 0.40 -20.16
CA SER A 37 11.87 0.66 -21.56
C SER A 37 12.34 -0.63 -22.24
N ALA A 38 11.80 -0.89 -23.42
CA ALA A 38 12.25 -1.95 -24.31
C ALA A 38 12.74 -1.32 -25.62
N PRO A 39 14.06 -1.39 -25.92
CA PRO A 39 14.62 -0.83 -27.13
C PRO A 39 14.23 -1.63 -28.39
N THR A 40 14.33 -0.99 -29.55
CA THR A 40 14.23 -1.68 -30.85
C THR A 40 15.52 -2.42 -31.17
N GLY A 41 15.44 -3.50 -31.96
CA GLY A 41 16.58 -4.35 -32.32
C GLY A 41 17.04 -5.32 -31.23
N TYR A 42 16.23 -5.45 -30.18
CA TYR A 42 16.47 -6.39 -29.11
C TYR A 42 15.21 -7.21 -28.81
N ILE A 43 15.43 -8.42 -28.29
CA ILE A 43 14.44 -9.15 -27.53
C ILE A 43 14.62 -8.77 -26.06
N SER A 44 13.63 -8.06 -25.52
CA SER A 44 13.55 -7.69 -24.12
C SER A 44 12.69 -8.68 -23.37
N SER A 45 13.34 -9.40 -22.46
CA SER A 45 12.76 -10.46 -21.64
C SER A 45 12.54 -9.91 -20.21
N PHE A 46 11.29 -9.95 -19.78
CA PHE A 46 10.81 -9.38 -18.53
C PHE A 46 10.31 -10.51 -17.62
N GLY A 47 11.16 -10.90 -16.66
CA GLY A 47 10.82 -11.87 -15.64
C GLY A 47 10.02 -11.22 -14.51
N MET A 48 8.78 -11.66 -14.28
CA MET A 48 7.92 -11.14 -13.23
C MET A 48 7.90 -12.03 -11.99
N ARG A 49 7.89 -11.39 -10.82
CA ARG A 49 7.67 -12.01 -9.52
C ARG A 49 6.56 -11.27 -8.78
N MET A 50 5.54 -12.02 -8.39
CA MET A 50 4.41 -11.47 -7.62
C MET A 50 4.76 -11.41 -6.13
N LYS A 51 4.61 -10.22 -5.54
CA LYS A 51 4.68 -10.02 -4.09
C LYS A 51 3.35 -9.47 -3.58
N LYS A 52 2.72 -10.17 -2.66
CA LYS A 52 1.51 -9.71 -1.99
C LYS A 52 1.87 -9.13 -0.63
N MET A 53 1.49 -7.89 -0.36
CA MET A 53 1.77 -7.24 0.91
C MET A 53 0.48 -6.91 1.64
N SER A 54 0.44 -7.27 2.91
CA SER A 54 -0.68 -7.06 3.83
C SER A 54 -0.14 -6.39 5.10
N ARG A 55 -0.52 -5.14 5.32
CA ARG A 55 -0.14 -4.33 6.48
C ARG A 55 -1.25 -4.30 7.52
N LEU A 56 -0.88 -4.04 8.76
CA LEU A 56 -1.85 -3.86 9.84
C LEU A 56 -2.38 -2.43 9.88
N PRO A 57 -3.70 -2.22 10.02
CA PRO A 57 -4.28 -0.90 10.21
C PRO A 57 -3.95 -0.33 11.60
N ALA A 58 -4.31 0.93 11.80
CA ALA A 58 -4.21 1.57 13.12
C ALA A 58 -4.96 0.73 14.18
N PRO A 59 -4.39 0.54 15.39
CA PRO A 59 -3.26 1.25 16.00
C PRO A 59 -1.86 0.66 15.75
N TYR A 60 -1.73 -0.46 15.04
CA TYR A 60 -0.44 -1.15 14.86
C TYR A 60 0.35 -0.66 13.65
N GLY A 61 -0.33 -0.12 12.64
CA GLY A 61 0.29 0.51 11.47
C GLY A 61 -0.49 1.72 10.99
N ASP A 62 0.08 2.45 10.02
CA ASP A 62 -0.50 3.66 9.44
C ASP A 62 -0.96 3.36 8.00
N CYS A 63 -1.98 2.50 7.89
CA CYS A 63 -2.55 2.11 6.60
C CYS A 63 -4.07 2.22 6.61
N ILE A 64 -4.63 2.51 5.43
CA ILE A 64 -6.07 2.65 5.23
C ILE A 64 -6.65 1.31 4.74
N ALA A 65 -7.54 0.72 5.54
CA ALA A 65 -8.17 -0.57 5.24
C ALA A 65 -9.33 -0.46 4.24
N GLU A 66 -10.03 0.68 4.24
CA GLU A 66 -11.10 0.99 3.29
C GLU A 66 -10.52 1.70 2.06
N GLY A 67 -10.65 1.06 0.90
CA GLY A 67 -10.23 1.66 -0.37
C GLY A 67 -10.98 2.96 -0.72
N ALA A 68 -10.33 3.76 -1.56
CA ALA A 68 -10.77 4.98 -2.25
C ALA A 68 -11.76 5.88 -1.50
N THR A 69 -11.23 6.93 -0.87
CA THR A 69 -12.01 8.14 -0.54
C THR A 69 -12.72 8.65 -1.79
N SER A 70 -13.94 9.19 -1.66
CA SER A 70 -14.81 9.69 -2.75
C SER A 70 -14.15 10.65 -3.75
N ASN A 71 -12.99 11.22 -3.40
CA ASN A 71 -12.27 12.21 -4.18
C ASN A 71 -11.18 11.63 -5.11
N TYR A 72 -11.07 10.31 -5.22
CA TYR A 72 -10.06 9.67 -6.07
C TYR A 72 -10.26 9.98 -7.56
N VAL A 73 -9.19 10.41 -8.24
CA VAL A 73 -9.24 10.89 -9.64
C VAL A 73 -9.42 9.77 -10.65
N TYR A 74 -8.90 8.58 -10.38
CA TYR A 74 -8.94 7.43 -11.30
C TYR A 74 -10.18 6.57 -11.02
N LYS A 75 -11.33 7.00 -11.54
CA LYS A 75 -12.62 6.30 -11.37
C LYS A 75 -12.55 4.86 -11.90
N GLY A 76 -13.05 3.91 -11.11
CA GLY A 76 -13.10 2.49 -11.49
C GLY A 76 -11.86 1.67 -11.13
N TYR A 77 -10.84 2.28 -10.53
CA TYR A 77 -9.63 1.61 -10.05
C TYR A 77 -9.53 1.64 -8.53
N THR A 78 -8.88 0.62 -7.96
CA THR A 78 -8.64 0.55 -6.52
C THR A 78 -7.58 1.57 -6.09
N TYR A 79 -7.74 2.07 -4.87
CA TYR A 79 -6.80 3.01 -4.26
C TYR A 79 -5.65 2.25 -3.62
N SER A 80 -4.46 2.40 -4.18
CA SER A 80 -3.19 2.07 -3.53
C SER A 80 -2.30 3.31 -3.66
N THR A 81 -1.22 3.44 -2.89
CA THR A 81 -0.43 4.70 -2.87
C THR A 81 1.07 4.50 -3.08
N GLU A 82 1.58 3.28 -2.95
CA GLU A 82 2.94 2.93 -3.37
C GLU A 82 2.98 2.49 -4.83
N VAL A 83 2.04 1.63 -5.26
CA VAL A 83 1.90 1.24 -6.66
C VAL A 83 1.03 2.23 -7.43
N SER A 84 0.00 2.79 -6.79
CA SER A 84 -0.85 3.82 -7.38
C SER A 84 -0.53 5.22 -6.85
N ARG A 85 0.54 5.84 -7.38
CA ARG A 85 0.78 7.30 -7.20
C ARG A 85 -0.48 8.17 -7.47
N GLY A 86 -1.53 7.61 -8.06
CA GLY A 86 -2.94 7.86 -7.73
C GLY A 86 -3.23 8.76 -6.52
N CYS A 87 -2.92 8.35 -5.29
CA CYS A 87 -3.19 9.17 -4.10
C CYS A 87 -2.48 10.53 -4.15
N TYR A 88 -1.16 10.52 -4.40
CA TYR A 88 -0.36 11.74 -4.49
C TYR A 88 -0.85 12.65 -5.60
N ARG A 89 -1.16 12.08 -6.77
CA ARG A 89 -1.73 12.81 -7.91
C ARG A 89 -3.12 13.35 -7.59
N THR A 90 -3.92 12.63 -6.81
CA THR A 90 -5.23 13.09 -6.34
C THR A 90 -5.09 14.27 -5.41
N CYS A 91 -4.23 14.18 -4.39
CA CYS A 91 -3.93 15.27 -3.47
C CYS A 91 -3.39 16.50 -4.20
N PHE A 92 -2.48 16.29 -5.17
CA PHE A 92 -1.99 17.38 -6.01
C PHE A 92 -3.09 18.04 -6.83
N GLN A 93 -3.93 17.23 -7.48
CA GLN A 93 -4.99 17.74 -8.33
C GLN A 93 -6.03 18.51 -7.50
N GLN A 94 -6.34 18.04 -6.28
CA GLN A 94 -7.18 18.78 -5.34
C GLN A 94 -6.55 20.11 -4.93
N LEU A 95 -5.26 20.13 -4.59
CA LEU A 95 -4.55 21.35 -4.21
C LEU A 95 -4.56 22.40 -5.33
N ILE A 96 -4.40 21.98 -6.59
CA ILE A 96 -4.47 22.89 -7.75
C ILE A 96 -5.88 23.41 -7.93
N ILE A 97 -6.91 22.56 -7.82
CA ILE A 97 -8.30 22.99 -7.94
C ILE A 97 -8.64 24.01 -6.83
N ASP A 98 -8.22 23.76 -5.59
CA ASP A 98 -8.48 24.62 -4.45
C ASP A 98 -7.77 25.98 -4.55
N ARG A 99 -6.53 26.01 -5.05
CA ARG A 99 -5.73 27.25 -5.16
C ARG A 99 -5.97 28.03 -6.46
N CYS A 100 -6.12 27.32 -7.58
CA CYS A 100 -6.13 27.90 -8.92
C CYS A 100 -7.48 27.81 -9.63
N GLY A 101 -8.43 27.02 -9.12
CA GLY A 101 -9.78 26.84 -9.71
C GLY A 101 -9.83 25.97 -10.97
N CYS A 102 -8.70 25.38 -11.37
CA CYS A 102 -8.54 24.54 -12.57
C CYS A 102 -7.75 23.26 -12.24
N GLY A 103 -7.78 22.24 -13.10
CA GLY A 103 -7.03 20.98 -12.89
C GLY A 103 -5.75 20.89 -13.75
N ASP A 104 -4.71 20.20 -13.31
CA ASP A 104 -3.54 19.96 -14.16
C ASP A 104 -3.94 19.13 -15.40
N PRO A 105 -3.50 19.49 -16.62
CA PRO A 105 -3.78 18.72 -17.84
C PRO A 105 -3.22 17.28 -17.85
N ARG A 106 -2.19 17.01 -17.04
CA ARG A 106 -1.49 15.71 -17.00
C ARG A 106 -2.27 14.66 -16.22
N PHE A 107 -3.27 15.06 -15.44
CA PHE A 107 -4.10 14.18 -14.64
C PHE A 107 -5.57 14.32 -15.05
N PRO A 108 -6.40 13.28 -14.87
CA PRO A 108 -7.83 13.42 -15.11
C PRO A 108 -8.42 14.53 -14.24
N SER A 109 -9.45 15.23 -14.72
CA SER A 109 -10.11 16.27 -13.95
C SER A 109 -11.00 15.67 -12.85
N ILE A 110 -11.03 16.32 -11.69
CA ILE A 110 -11.98 16.01 -10.63
C ILE A 110 -13.24 16.84 -10.88
N GLY A 111 -14.40 16.21 -11.03
CA GLY A 111 -15.67 16.91 -11.24
C GLY A 111 -15.77 17.64 -12.59
N HIS A 112 -16.25 18.89 -12.59
CA HIS A 112 -16.48 19.72 -13.79
C HIS A 112 -15.42 20.82 -14.01
N HIS A 113 -14.24 20.70 -13.39
CA HIS A 113 -13.18 21.72 -13.51
C HIS A 113 -12.40 21.57 -14.83
N GLN A 114 -12.17 22.70 -15.53
CA GLN A 114 -11.36 22.75 -16.75
C GLN A 114 -9.86 22.71 -16.44
N HIS A 115 -9.05 22.35 -17.43
CA HIS A 115 -7.60 22.23 -17.27
C HIS A 115 -6.87 23.59 -17.23
N CYS A 116 -5.85 23.70 -16.38
CA CYS A 116 -5.02 24.90 -16.19
C CYS A 116 -4.02 25.13 -17.34
N GLN A 117 -3.57 26.39 -17.46
CA GLN A 117 -2.37 26.78 -18.23
C GLN A 117 -1.11 26.72 -17.33
N VAL A 118 0.05 26.38 -17.90
CA VAL A 118 1.07 25.44 -17.36
C VAL A 118 2.05 25.94 -16.25
N PHE A 119 1.76 26.99 -15.44
CA PHE A 119 2.81 27.55 -14.56
C PHE A 119 2.40 27.86 -13.09
N ASN A 120 2.54 26.89 -12.16
CA ASN A 120 3.06 27.05 -10.78
C ASN A 120 3.12 25.70 -10.03
N LYS A 121 4.10 25.47 -9.12
CA LYS A 121 4.22 24.24 -8.32
C LYS A 121 4.58 24.52 -6.86
N GLU A 122 3.73 24.07 -5.94
CA GLU A 122 4.09 23.68 -4.56
C GLU A 122 3.28 22.44 -4.14
N HIS A 123 3.84 21.55 -3.32
CA HIS A 123 3.29 20.22 -3.00
C HIS A 123 3.31 19.87 -1.51
N SER A 124 2.38 19.00 -1.09
CA SER A 124 2.16 18.44 0.27
C SER A 124 2.11 16.89 0.28
N ARG A 125 2.12 16.25 1.47
CA ARG A 125 2.39 14.81 1.77
C ARG A 125 1.21 13.82 1.55
N CYS A 126 1.50 12.52 1.36
CA CYS A 126 0.53 11.39 1.23
C CYS A 126 0.94 10.10 2.01
N GLN A 127 -0.04 9.24 2.39
CA GLN A 127 0.09 8.00 3.20
C GLN A 127 -0.15 6.68 2.41
N GLN A 128 0.11 5.50 3.00
CA GLN A 128 0.17 4.16 2.34
C GLN A 128 -1.06 3.23 2.51
N PRO A 129 -1.41 2.35 1.54
CA PRO A 129 -2.56 1.43 1.64
C PRO A 129 -2.22 0.15 2.42
N CYS A 130 -3.23 -0.52 3.01
CA CYS A 130 -3.03 -1.75 3.79
C CYS A 130 -2.78 -3.00 2.94
N ASN A 131 -3.51 -3.15 1.85
CA ASN A 131 -3.41 -4.33 0.97
C ASN A 131 -2.93 -3.89 -0.40
N GLN A 132 -1.89 -4.53 -0.91
CA GLN A 132 -1.39 -4.24 -2.26
C GLN A 132 -0.64 -5.44 -2.85
N THR A 133 -0.64 -5.50 -4.18
CA THR A 133 0.11 -6.48 -4.96
C THR A 133 1.19 -5.75 -5.74
N ILE A 134 2.45 -6.09 -5.50
CA ILE A 134 3.60 -5.49 -6.16
C ILE A 134 4.23 -6.53 -7.09
N TYR A 135 4.42 -6.17 -8.35
CA TYR A 135 5.20 -6.99 -9.30
C TYR A 135 6.64 -6.49 -9.32
N THR A 136 7.57 -7.35 -8.89
CA THR A 136 9.00 -7.09 -9.06
C THR A 136 9.45 -7.67 -10.39
N MET A 137 10.20 -6.89 -11.16
CA MET A 137 10.66 -7.29 -12.50
C MET A 137 12.18 -7.43 -12.55
N SER A 138 12.66 -8.50 -13.17
CA SER A 138 14.04 -8.60 -13.67
C SER A 138 14.04 -8.40 -15.18
N TYR A 139 15.04 -7.67 -15.68
CA TYR A 139 15.21 -7.33 -17.08
C TYR A 139 16.43 -8.04 -17.67
N SER A 140 16.26 -8.64 -18.83
CA SER A 140 17.36 -9.11 -19.67
C SER A 140 17.09 -8.83 -21.14
N GLU A 141 18.15 -8.63 -21.92
CA GLU A 141 18.04 -8.33 -23.35
C GLU A 141 19.02 -9.18 -24.17
N ALA A 142 18.63 -9.50 -25.40
CA ALA A 142 19.50 -10.10 -26.40
C ALA A 142 19.26 -9.46 -27.77
N ILE A 143 20.29 -9.45 -28.62
CA ILE A 143 20.21 -8.87 -29.96
C ILE A 143 19.18 -9.65 -30.79
N TRP A 144 18.28 -8.92 -31.45
CA TRP A 144 17.29 -9.52 -32.33
C TRP A 144 16.99 -8.60 -33.52
N PRO A 145 16.96 -9.10 -34.77
CA PRO A 145 17.10 -10.50 -35.17
C PRO A 145 18.55 -11.01 -35.27
N SER A 146 18.73 -12.33 -35.15
CA SER A 146 20.03 -12.97 -35.41
C SER A 146 20.26 -13.17 -36.91
N GLN A 147 21.51 -13.09 -37.37
CA GLN A 147 21.88 -13.30 -38.78
C GLN A 147 21.49 -14.70 -39.32
N SER A 148 21.32 -15.68 -38.44
CA SER A 148 20.88 -17.04 -38.78
C SER A 148 19.38 -17.15 -39.08
N LEU A 149 18.61 -16.14 -38.70
CA LEU A 149 17.16 -16.14 -38.85
C LEU A 149 16.83 -15.51 -40.21
N ASN A 150 16.52 -16.35 -41.20
CA ASN A 150 15.94 -15.90 -42.46
C ASN A 150 14.47 -15.56 -42.19
N ILE A 151 14.23 -14.38 -41.61
CA ILE A 151 12.94 -13.97 -41.09
C ILE A 151 11.96 -13.76 -42.24
N THR A 152 11.00 -14.67 -42.35
CA THR A 152 9.76 -14.50 -43.13
C THR A 152 8.62 -13.94 -42.27
N LEU A 153 8.95 -13.44 -41.07
CA LEU A 153 7.97 -12.95 -40.09
C LEU A 153 7.61 -11.49 -40.40
N GLY A 154 6.72 -11.28 -41.38
CA GLY A 154 6.19 -9.97 -41.73
C GLY A 154 6.07 -9.74 -43.25
N THR A 155 5.45 -8.63 -43.62
CA THR A 155 5.25 -8.16 -45.01
C THR A 155 6.49 -7.41 -45.55
N CYS A 156 7.68 -7.94 -45.31
CA CYS A 156 8.88 -7.39 -45.92
C CYS A 156 9.14 -8.18 -47.20
N GLU A 157 8.88 -7.56 -48.36
CA GLU A 157 9.03 -8.19 -49.69
C GLU A 157 10.47 -8.09 -50.23
N GLU A 158 11.38 -7.46 -49.48
CA GLU A 158 12.76 -7.18 -49.86
C GLU A 158 13.75 -8.30 -49.43
N GLU A 159 15.02 -8.10 -49.74
CA GLU A 159 16.11 -9.02 -49.38
C GLU A 159 16.27 -9.10 -47.85
N PRO A 160 16.54 -10.29 -47.26
CA PRO A 160 16.57 -10.49 -45.81
C PRO A 160 17.57 -9.59 -45.07
N GLU A 161 18.63 -9.12 -45.72
CA GLU A 161 19.59 -8.18 -45.12
C GLU A 161 18.95 -6.81 -44.83
N ILE A 162 18.20 -6.26 -45.79
CA ILE A 162 17.52 -4.96 -45.66
C ILE A 162 16.38 -5.08 -44.65
N CYS A 163 15.62 -6.18 -44.68
CA CYS A 163 14.58 -6.44 -43.70
C CYS A 163 15.15 -6.55 -42.27
N ASN A 164 16.32 -7.18 -42.10
CA ASN A 164 16.96 -7.28 -40.80
C ASN A 164 17.37 -5.90 -40.25
N GLU A 165 17.94 -5.03 -41.08
CA GLU A 165 18.26 -3.64 -40.70
C GLU A 165 16.99 -2.88 -40.30
N GLN A 166 15.93 -2.99 -41.10
CA GLN A 166 14.65 -2.35 -40.82
C GLN A 166 14.01 -2.85 -39.50
N TYR A 167 14.11 -4.15 -39.21
CA TYR A 167 13.65 -4.71 -37.93
C TYR A 167 14.55 -4.28 -36.76
N GLN A 168 15.85 -4.15 -36.95
CA GLN A 168 16.75 -3.64 -35.90
C GLN A 168 16.42 -2.20 -35.51
N GLU A 169 16.06 -1.36 -36.48
CA GLU A 169 15.73 0.04 -36.18
C GLU A 169 14.32 0.21 -35.61
N ASN A 170 13.35 -0.57 -36.11
CA ASN A 170 11.94 -0.26 -35.89
C ASN A 170 11.16 -1.28 -35.04
N ALA A 171 11.67 -2.49 -34.87
CA ALA A 171 10.95 -3.54 -34.17
C ALA A 171 11.54 -3.83 -32.79
N ALA A 172 10.66 -3.97 -31.80
CA ALA A 172 11.00 -4.40 -30.45
C ALA A 172 10.32 -5.75 -30.17
N MET A 173 11.09 -6.76 -29.77
CA MET A 173 10.55 -8.04 -29.35
C MET A 173 10.39 -8.07 -27.84
N LEU A 174 9.19 -8.36 -27.36
CA LEU A 174 8.85 -8.37 -25.94
C LEU A 174 8.49 -9.78 -25.53
N GLU A 175 9.12 -10.25 -24.45
CA GLU A 175 8.78 -11.48 -23.77
C GLU A 175 8.51 -11.17 -22.31
N VAL A 176 7.34 -11.55 -21.81
CA VAL A 176 6.95 -11.34 -20.41
C VAL A 176 6.55 -12.67 -19.82
N PHE A 177 7.24 -13.11 -18.77
CA PHE A 177 7.06 -14.44 -18.18
C PHE A 177 7.20 -14.41 -16.66
N TYR A 178 6.64 -15.40 -15.97
CA TYR A 178 6.84 -15.58 -14.53
C TYR A 178 8.19 -16.26 -14.27
N GLU A 179 9.04 -15.66 -13.43
CA GLU A 179 10.32 -16.29 -13.05
C GLU A 179 10.10 -17.56 -12.23
N ALA A 180 9.04 -17.56 -11.41
CA ALA A 180 8.63 -18.70 -10.60
C ALA A 180 7.11 -18.67 -10.40
N LEU A 181 6.50 -19.85 -10.26
CA LEU A 181 5.08 -20.04 -9.96
C LEU A 181 4.73 -19.82 -8.48
N ASN A 182 5.65 -19.26 -7.69
CA ASN A 182 5.42 -18.89 -6.31
C ASN A 182 5.20 -17.39 -6.18
N PHE A 183 4.42 -17.00 -5.17
CA PHE A 183 4.22 -15.62 -4.80
C PHE A 183 4.80 -15.42 -3.39
N GLU A 184 5.45 -14.29 -3.19
CA GLU A 184 5.99 -13.91 -1.89
C GLU A 184 4.90 -13.16 -1.13
N THR A 185 4.50 -13.65 0.04
CA THR A 185 3.50 -12.95 0.88
C THR A 185 4.19 -12.32 2.08
N LEU A 186 4.14 -10.98 2.15
CA LEU A 186 4.66 -10.18 3.25
C LEU A 186 3.48 -9.70 4.10
N THR A 187 3.22 -10.39 5.19
CA THR A 187 2.14 -10.06 6.15
C THR A 187 2.73 -9.51 7.43
N GLU A 188 2.27 -8.34 7.85
CA GLU A 188 2.55 -7.81 9.17
C GLU A 188 1.65 -8.48 10.21
N SER A 189 2.23 -8.86 11.35
CA SER A 189 1.53 -9.43 12.50
C SER A 189 1.92 -8.65 13.75
N GLU A 190 0.99 -8.52 14.70
CA GLU A 190 1.28 -7.85 15.97
C GLU A 190 2.45 -8.55 16.69
N ALA A 191 3.50 -7.80 17.01
CA ALA A 191 4.64 -8.35 17.74
C ALA A 191 4.20 -8.79 19.16
N TYR A 192 3.30 -8.03 19.77
CA TYR A 192 2.85 -8.21 21.13
C TYR A 192 1.33 -8.02 21.26
N GLY A 193 0.61 -9.14 21.34
CA GLY A 193 -0.83 -9.15 21.59
C GLY A 193 -1.15 -9.09 23.09
N VAL A 194 -2.41 -8.78 23.41
CA VAL A 194 -2.90 -8.70 24.80
C VAL A 194 -2.71 -10.00 25.58
N VAL A 195 -2.75 -11.15 24.90
CA VAL A 195 -2.52 -12.46 25.52
C VAL A 195 -1.06 -12.61 25.97
N LYS A 196 -0.10 -12.21 25.13
CA LYS A 196 1.33 -12.22 25.51
C LYS A 196 1.61 -11.24 26.64
N MET A 197 0.98 -10.06 26.61
CA MET A 197 1.04 -9.08 27.69
C MET A 197 0.60 -9.65 29.04
N LEU A 198 -0.57 -10.27 29.07
CA LEU A 198 -1.10 -10.87 30.30
C LEU A 198 -0.26 -12.06 30.77
N ALA A 199 0.28 -12.85 29.82
CA ALA A 199 1.17 -13.95 30.14
C ALA A 199 2.49 -13.49 30.76
N ASP A 200 3.14 -12.45 30.22
CA ASP A 200 4.39 -11.93 30.79
C ASP A 200 4.16 -11.24 32.13
N PHE A 201 3.08 -10.47 32.27
CA PHE A 201 2.71 -9.84 33.54
C PHE A 201 2.41 -10.88 34.62
N GLY A 202 1.59 -11.89 34.30
CA GLY A 202 1.30 -13.00 35.21
C GLY A 202 2.53 -13.85 35.51
N GLY A 203 3.39 -14.08 34.52
CA GLY A 203 4.64 -14.82 34.68
C GLY A 203 5.63 -14.11 35.59
N GLN A 204 5.82 -12.80 35.44
CA GLN A 204 6.71 -12.02 36.30
C GLN A 204 6.15 -11.90 37.72
N LEU A 205 4.85 -11.62 37.91
CA LEU A 205 4.25 -11.55 39.24
C LEU A 205 4.24 -12.91 39.96
N GLY A 206 3.98 -13.99 39.22
CA GLY A 206 4.04 -15.35 39.74
C GLY A 206 5.45 -15.77 40.13
N LEU A 207 6.46 -15.41 39.35
CA LEU A 207 7.86 -15.77 39.63
C LEU A 207 8.46 -15.01 40.81
N TRP A 208 8.26 -13.69 40.89
CA TRP A 208 8.91 -12.86 41.89
C TRP A 208 8.14 -12.74 43.20
N SER A 209 6.79 -12.74 43.13
CA SER A 209 5.94 -12.50 44.29
C SER A 209 5.05 -13.70 44.64
N GLY A 210 5.03 -14.76 43.82
CA GLY A 210 4.10 -15.89 43.99
C GLY A 210 2.63 -15.49 43.87
N VAL A 211 2.34 -14.28 43.36
CA VAL A 211 0.98 -13.75 43.29
C VAL A 211 0.29 -14.37 42.10
N SER A 212 -0.84 -15.01 42.37
CA SER A 212 -1.71 -15.58 41.35
C SER A 212 -3.04 -14.85 41.29
N PHE A 213 -3.83 -15.12 40.26
CA PHE A 213 -5.22 -14.64 40.17
C PHE A 213 -6.04 -15.01 41.41
N MET A 214 -5.78 -16.18 41.99
CA MET A 214 -6.46 -16.63 43.22
C MET A 214 -6.08 -15.76 44.43
N THR A 215 -4.81 -15.37 44.54
CA THR A 215 -4.32 -14.47 45.59
C THR A 215 -4.98 -13.09 45.49
N CYS A 216 -5.16 -12.55 44.28
CA CYS A 216 -5.88 -11.29 44.07
C CYS A 216 -7.36 -11.39 44.51
N CYS A 217 -8.03 -12.51 44.20
CA CYS A 217 -9.41 -12.73 44.64
C CYS A 217 -9.51 -12.79 46.17
N GLU A 218 -8.54 -13.39 46.85
CA GLU A 218 -8.50 -13.47 48.31
C GLU A 218 -8.38 -12.08 48.95
N PHE A 219 -7.52 -11.20 48.44
CA PHE A 219 -7.42 -9.82 48.92
C PHE A 219 -8.71 -9.02 48.73
N VAL A 220 -9.42 -9.23 47.62
CA VAL A 220 -10.71 -8.57 47.36
C VAL A 220 -11.77 -9.05 48.36
N CYS A 221 -11.88 -10.37 48.57
CA CYS A 221 -12.81 -10.93 49.56
C CYS A 221 -12.50 -10.42 50.97
N LEU A 222 -11.24 -10.43 51.38
CA LEU A 222 -10.80 -9.96 52.69
C LEU A 222 -11.07 -8.44 52.84
N GLY A 223 -10.86 -7.65 51.79
CA GLY A 223 -11.23 -6.24 51.75
C GLY A 223 -12.73 -6.01 51.93
N CYS A 224 -13.56 -6.80 51.24
CA CYS A 224 -15.03 -6.75 51.39
C CYS A 224 -15.47 -7.12 52.82
N GLU A 225 -14.88 -8.15 53.42
CA GLU A 225 -15.18 -8.55 54.80
C GLU A 225 -14.75 -7.49 55.82
N LEU A 226 -13.58 -6.89 55.65
CA LEU A 226 -13.11 -5.78 56.50
C LEU A 226 -14.05 -4.58 56.39
N LEU A 227 -14.45 -4.19 55.16
CA LEU A 227 -15.40 -3.11 54.95
C LEU A 227 -16.74 -3.41 55.61
N TYR A 228 -17.25 -4.64 55.46
CA TYR A 228 -18.48 -5.08 56.10
C TYR A 228 -18.39 -4.96 57.63
N MET A 229 -17.28 -5.42 58.23
CA MET A 229 -17.05 -5.34 59.68
C MET A 229 -16.93 -3.88 60.18
N VAL A 230 -16.25 -3.01 59.43
CA VAL A 230 -16.12 -1.57 59.76
C VAL A 230 -17.49 -0.88 59.67
N ILE A 231 -18.26 -1.13 58.62
CA ILE A 231 -19.61 -0.57 58.46
C ILE A 231 -20.51 -1.03 59.62
N MET A 232 -20.48 -2.31 59.96
CA MET A 232 -21.24 -2.85 61.10
C MET A 232 -20.81 -2.25 62.45
N HIS A 233 -19.51 -2.04 62.66
CA HIS A 233 -18.99 -1.40 63.86
C HIS A 233 -19.45 0.07 63.97
N HIS A 234 -19.36 0.84 62.88
CA HIS A 234 -19.85 2.21 62.84
C HIS A 234 -21.38 2.29 62.99
N TRP A 235 -22.13 1.36 62.40
CA TRP A 235 -23.58 1.24 62.59
C TRP A 235 -23.96 0.93 64.05
N LYS A 236 -23.24 0.02 64.72
CA LYS A 236 -23.48 -0.31 66.13
C LYS A 236 -23.18 0.87 67.05
N LYS A 237 -22.10 1.62 66.78
CA LYS A 237 -21.73 2.83 67.52
C LYS A 237 -22.73 3.98 67.27
N TYR A 238 -23.21 4.14 66.05
CA TYR A 238 -24.27 5.09 65.71
C TYR A 238 -25.58 4.74 66.44
N LYS A 239 -25.98 3.46 66.44
CA LYS A 239 -27.16 2.98 67.16
C LYS A 239 -27.06 3.21 68.67
N PHE A 240 -25.88 3.03 69.26
CA PHE A 240 -25.66 3.27 70.70
C PHE A 240 -25.79 4.75 71.05
N LYS A 241 -25.18 5.65 70.28
CA LYS A 241 -25.33 7.11 70.47
C LYS A 241 -26.78 7.57 70.33
N LYS A 242 -27.51 7.07 69.33
CA LYS A 242 -28.93 7.39 69.16
C LYS A 242 -29.77 6.94 70.36
N HIS A 243 -29.48 5.76 70.92
CA HIS A 243 -30.15 5.26 72.13
C HIS A 243 -29.84 6.10 73.38
N GLU A 244 -28.67 6.71 73.45
CA GLU A 244 -28.26 7.64 74.52
C GLU A 244 -28.93 9.02 74.37
N GLU A 245 -29.08 9.52 73.14
CA GLU A 245 -29.82 10.75 72.83
C GLU A 245 -31.32 10.59 73.09
N ASP A 246 -31.91 9.46 72.72
CA ASP A 246 -33.34 9.15 72.97
C ASP A 246 -33.63 9.00 74.49
N ASN A 247 -32.66 8.52 75.30
CA ASN A 247 -32.80 8.41 76.76
C ASN A 247 -32.56 9.72 77.53
N ASN A 248 -31.94 10.73 76.92
CA ASN A 248 -31.70 12.05 77.54
C ASN A 248 -32.84 13.04 77.30
N PHE A 249 -33.83 12.68 76.48
CA PHE A 249 -35.02 13.48 76.16
C PHE A 249 -36.28 13.06 76.93
N GLN A 250 -36.14 12.26 77.99
CA GLN A 250 -37.21 11.79 78.88
C GLN A 250 -36.88 12.07 80.33
#